data_AF-A4JMM0-F1
#
_entry.id   AF-A4JMM0-F1
#
_cell.length_a   1.000
_cell.length_b   1.000
_cell.length_c   1.000
_cell.angle_alpha   90.00
_cell.angle_beta   90.00
_cell.angle_gamma   90.00
#
_symmetry.space_group_name_H-M   'P 1'
#
loop_
_entity.id
_entity.type
_entity.pdbx_description
1 polymer ?
#
loop_
_entity_poly.entity_id
_entity_poly.type
_entity_poly.pdbx_seq_one_letter_code
_entity_poly.pdbx_strand_id
1 'polypeptide(L)'
;MANNNFKPFAAAAGANVMAQADYEALAALLTGFQSGTAQSAQLNKVWRQSSIMAAVLGQFIADLTGQDAIDDGTTATLLANLKMAVQAQSAAVVGQARNLKMSVTTASSTAMLNADEIVVGTALGGQKYVLGAFSQTINLATTGAGGMDTGSAPASGYVAIYAIYNPTTGARALIAKDATSAVQPNVYGGANMPAGYIASALVSVWPTNASRQFVVGAQVDREISVANNTVLSTSTTQASLTSFSAAGAIPPNARACRLDLTVGTSLASEGASLVVCGSSIEIGRAAVSATSPSNGATTVVSTPYVSIVTPQTLYYRAAVSGGTLSALVGVPAYTF
;
A
#
# COMPACT_ATOMS: atom_id res chain seq x y z
N MET A 1 20.37 24.94 -5.21
CA MET A 1 19.73 24.88 -3.88
C MET A 1 18.53 25.80 -3.93
N ALA A 2 17.42 25.40 -3.31
CA ALA A 2 16.26 26.26 -3.15
C ALA A 2 16.61 27.53 -2.35
N ASN A 3 15.96 28.63 -2.68
CA ASN A 3 16.21 29.94 -2.11
C ASN A 3 15.17 30.29 -1.04
N ASN A 4 15.63 30.86 0.07
CA ASN A 4 14.80 31.40 1.13
C ASN A 4 14.89 32.93 1.12
N ASN A 5 13.81 33.62 0.77
CA ASN A 5 13.78 35.09 0.71
C ASN A 5 13.59 35.72 2.09
N PHE A 6 13.09 34.98 3.08
CA PHE A 6 12.91 35.49 4.43
C PHE A 6 14.25 35.53 5.16
N LYS A 7 14.72 36.74 5.47
CA LYS A 7 16.03 36.96 6.09
C LYS A 7 15.90 37.42 7.55
N PRO A 8 16.74 36.91 8.47
CA PRO A 8 16.84 37.46 9.81
C PRO A 8 17.25 38.94 9.78
N PHE A 9 16.45 39.81 10.39
CA PHE A 9 16.75 41.23 10.54
C PHE A 9 17.55 41.48 11.83
N ALA A 10 18.55 42.37 11.78
CA ALA A 10 19.38 42.73 12.94
C ALA A 10 20.03 41.52 13.68
N ALA A 11 20.42 40.50 12.93
CA ALA A 11 21.01 39.26 13.48
C ALA A 11 22.54 39.30 13.65
N ALA A 12 23.22 40.29 13.07
CA ALA A 12 24.67 40.43 13.18
C ALA A 12 25.13 40.80 14.60
N ALA A 13 26.36 40.42 14.94
CA ALA A 13 27.00 40.87 16.17
C ALA A 13 27.08 42.42 16.19
N GLY A 14 26.78 43.02 17.34
CA GLY A 14 26.78 44.48 17.50
C GLY A 14 25.55 45.19 16.92
N ALA A 15 24.53 44.46 16.43
CA ALA A 15 23.27 45.08 16.03
C ALA A 15 22.61 45.83 17.19
N ASN A 16 22.03 47.01 16.90
CA ASN A 16 21.32 47.84 17.87
C ASN A 16 20.00 47.16 18.31
N VAL A 17 20.11 46.19 19.22
CA VAL A 17 19.00 45.36 19.67
C VAL A 17 19.03 45.25 21.19
N MET A 18 17.89 45.49 21.82
CA MET A 18 17.68 45.35 23.26
C MET A 18 18.06 43.95 23.79
N ALA A 19 18.63 43.89 25.00
CA ALA A 19 18.95 42.64 25.67
C ALA A 19 17.69 41.80 25.95
N GLN A 20 17.85 40.47 26.10
CA GLN A 20 16.69 39.59 26.29
C GLN A 20 15.96 39.88 27.61
N ALA A 21 16.68 40.04 28.71
CA ALA A 21 16.09 40.33 30.02
C ALA A 21 15.29 41.64 30.03
N ASP A 22 15.81 42.71 29.43
CA ASP A 22 15.11 43.99 29.34
C ASP A 22 13.86 43.92 28.46
N TYR A 23 13.89 43.11 27.41
CA TYR A 23 12.74 42.89 26.54
C TYR A 23 11.63 42.12 27.25
N GLU A 24 11.97 41.07 28.00
CA GLU A 24 11.01 40.29 28.80
C GLU A 24 10.34 41.11 29.90
N ALA A 25 11.04 42.13 30.42
CA ALA A 25 10.49 43.08 31.39
C ALA A 25 9.75 44.28 30.75
N LEU A 26 9.76 44.41 29.42
CA LEU A 26 9.20 45.57 28.72
C LEU A 26 7.66 45.57 28.80
N ALA A 27 7.08 46.60 29.42
CA ALA A 27 5.63 46.75 29.53
C ALA A 27 4.89 46.72 28.17
N ALA A 28 5.56 47.15 27.09
CA ALA A 28 5.03 47.13 25.73
C ALA A 28 4.77 45.70 25.19
N LEU A 29 5.31 44.63 25.81
CA LEU A 29 4.91 43.27 25.47
C LEU A 29 3.42 43.02 25.74
N LEU A 30 2.86 43.68 26.76
CA LEU A 30 1.45 43.55 27.12
C LEU A 30 0.55 44.50 26.32
N THR A 31 0.97 45.75 26.19
CA THR A 31 0.10 46.83 25.66
C THR A 31 0.45 47.28 24.25
N GLY A 32 1.53 46.76 23.66
CA GLY A 32 2.15 47.34 22.48
C GLY A 32 2.83 48.69 22.76
N PHE A 33 3.58 49.20 21.78
CA PHE A 33 4.16 50.54 21.85
C PHE A 33 3.07 51.61 21.78
N GLN A 34 3.09 52.55 22.72
CA GLN A 34 2.17 53.68 22.80
C GLN A 34 2.75 54.91 22.08
N SER A 35 1.95 55.97 21.92
CA SER A 35 2.42 57.25 21.36
C SER A 35 3.63 57.79 22.13
N GLY A 36 4.70 58.12 21.43
CA GLY A 36 5.95 58.61 22.02
C GLY A 36 7.16 58.37 21.11
N THR A 37 8.36 58.50 21.67
CA THR A 37 9.61 58.27 20.94
C THR A 37 9.84 56.78 20.68
N ALA A 38 9.93 56.39 19.42
CA ALA A 38 10.25 55.03 19.03
C ALA A 38 11.73 54.69 19.31
N GLN A 39 11.98 53.83 20.28
CA GLN A 39 13.33 53.36 20.58
C GLN A 39 13.75 52.28 19.59
N SER A 40 14.73 52.58 18.73
CA SER A 40 15.17 51.67 17.67
C SER A 40 15.66 50.32 18.21
N ALA A 41 16.29 50.28 19.38
CA ALA A 41 16.72 49.02 20.02
C ALA A 41 15.55 48.10 20.38
N GLN A 42 14.42 48.67 20.78
CA GLN A 42 13.19 47.94 21.11
C GLN A 42 12.50 47.47 19.82
N LEU A 43 12.38 48.34 18.82
CA LEU A 43 11.79 47.98 17.52
C LEU A 43 12.60 46.89 16.80
N ASN A 44 13.92 47.04 16.74
CA ASN A 44 14.81 46.04 16.15
C ASN A 44 14.70 44.68 16.86
N LYS A 45 14.40 44.66 18.17
CA LYS A 45 14.16 43.42 18.92
C LYS A 45 12.90 42.70 18.44
N VAL A 46 11.80 43.44 18.28
CA VAL A 46 10.53 42.90 17.77
C VAL A 46 10.71 42.38 16.33
N TRP A 47 11.30 43.20 15.44
CA TRP A 47 11.56 42.82 14.05
C TRP A 47 12.51 41.62 13.95
N ARG A 48 13.52 41.53 14.82
CA ARG A 48 14.42 40.38 14.86
C ARG A 48 13.69 39.10 15.28
N GLN A 49 12.85 39.14 16.32
CA GLN A 49 12.11 37.94 16.73
C GLN A 49 11.17 37.43 15.64
N SER A 50 10.45 38.33 14.94
CA SER A 50 9.55 37.92 13.85
C SER A 50 10.30 37.43 12.61
N SER A 51 11.33 38.16 12.17
CA SER A 51 12.10 37.82 10.96
C SER A 51 12.94 36.55 11.11
N ILE A 52 13.44 36.24 12.31
CA ILE A 52 14.11 34.95 12.57
C ILE A 52 13.14 33.79 12.40
N MET A 53 11.93 33.87 12.97
CA MET A 53 10.93 32.80 12.81
C MET A 53 10.53 32.62 11.33
N ALA A 54 10.33 33.72 10.60
CA ALA A 54 10.05 33.67 9.16
C ALA A 54 11.19 33.01 8.37
N ALA A 55 12.44 33.38 8.66
CA ALA A 55 13.61 32.78 8.03
C ALA A 55 13.74 31.28 8.34
N VAL A 56 13.48 30.84 9.57
CA VAL A 56 13.49 29.42 9.95
C VAL A 56 12.43 28.64 9.19
N LEU A 57 11.20 29.15 9.11
CA LEU A 57 10.12 28.49 8.34
C LEU A 57 10.43 28.45 6.84
N GLY A 58 10.97 29.54 6.28
CA GLY A 58 11.39 29.58 4.88
C GLY A 58 12.52 28.60 4.59
N GLN A 59 13.46 28.41 5.52
CA GLN A 59 14.53 27.44 5.38
C GLN A 59 14.01 26.00 5.51
N PHE A 60 13.10 25.76 6.45
CA PHE A 60 12.42 24.47 6.61
C PHE A 60 11.71 24.03 5.32
N ILE A 61 11.07 24.97 4.62
CA ILE A 61 10.50 24.75 3.29
C ILE A 61 11.58 24.33 2.29
N ALA A 62 12.64 25.14 2.16
CA ALA A 62 13.71 24.90 1.19
C ALA A 62 14.37 23.54 1.40
N ASP A 63 14.67 23.18 2.65
CA ASP A 63 15.36 21.95 3.01
C ASP A 63 14.51 20.71 2.76
N LEU A 64 13.23 20.73 3.11
CA LEU A 64 12.38 19.54 3.06
C LEU A 64 11.65 19.33 1.73
N THR A 65 11.52 20.37 0.91
CA THR A 65 10.79 20.30 -0.37
C THR A 65 11.66 20.53 -1.60
N GLY A 66 12.82 21.16 -1.44
CA GLY A 66 13.63 21.63 -2.56
C GLY A 66 12.96 22.78 -3.35
N GLN A 67 11.91 23.40 -2.82
CA GLN A 67 11.21 24.54 -3.41
C GLN A 67 11.59 25.85 -2.72
N ASP A 68 11.54 26.95 -3.47
CA ASP A 68 11.83 28.28 -2.93
C ASP A 68 10.75 28.73 -1.94
N ALA A 69 11.20 29.44 -0.89
CA ALA A 69 10.34 30.23 -0.01
C ALA A 69 10.43 31.70 -0.45
N ILE A 70 9.54 32.09 -1.35
CA ILE A 70 9.53 33.40 -2.01
C ILE A 70 8.72 34.41 -1.19
N ASP A 71 9.26 35.64 -1.08
CA ASP A 71 8.57 36.79 -0.48
C ASP A 71 8.07 37.74 -1.59
N ASP A 72 6.96 37.36 -2.24
CA ASP A 72 6.32 38.15 -3.32
C ASP A 72 5.01 38.81 -2.87
N GLY A 73 4.72 38.77 -1.56
CA GLY A 73 3.48 39.27 -0.97
C GLY A 73 2.28 38.33 -1.12
N THR A 74 2.42 37.16 -1.75
CA THR A 74 1.36 36.14 -1.86
C THR A 74 1.60 34.99 -0.89
N THR A 75 0.53 34.42 -0.33
CA THR A 75 0.64 33.37 0.72
C THR A 75 0.30 31.97 0.22
N ALA A 76 -0.32 31.84 -0.95
CA ALA A 76 -0.84 30.55 -1.43
C ALA A 76 0.28 29.53 -1.69
N THR A 77 1.29 29.92 -2.47
CA THR A 77 2.45 29.07 -2.79
C THR A 77 3.28 28.78 -1.54
N LEU A 78 3.54 29.80 -0.71
CA LEU A 78 4.29 29.65 0.53
C LEU A 78 3.61 28.66 1.49
N LEU A 79 2.29 28.76 1.64
CA LEU A 79 1.50 27.83 2.45
C LEU A 79 1.50 26.41 1.88
N ALA A 80 1.40 26.25 0.56
CA ALA A 80 1.47 24.95 -0.10
C ALA A 80 2.84 24.28 0.16
N ASN A 81 3.92 25.03 -0.02
CA ASN A 81 5.28 24.55 0.23
C ASN A 81 5.50 24.21 1.71
N LEU A 82 4.97 25.03 2.64
CA LEU A 82 5.04 24.74 4.08
C LEU A 82 4.31 23.44 4.43
N LYS A 83 3.11 23.21 3.87
CA LYS A 83 2.36 21.95 4.08
C LYS A 83 3.14 20.75 3.56
N MET A 84 3.77 20.87 2.39
CA MET A 84 4.65 19.82 1.85
C MET A 84 5.84 19.54 2.76
N ALA A 85 6.50 20.58 3.29
CA ALA A 85 7.63 20.42 4.20
C ALA A 85 7.24 19.66 5.48
N VAL A 86 6.12 20.05 6.12
CA VAL A 86 5.61 19.36 7.32
C VAL A 86 5.32 17.87 7.05
N GLN A 87 4.92 17.53 5.83
CA GLN A 87 4.62 16.14 5.46
C GLN A 87 5.81 15.34 4.99
N ALA A 88 6.81 15.99 4.39
CA ALA A 88 8.09 15.33 4.12
C ALA A 88 8.69 14.79 5.41
N GLN A 89 8.42 15.44 6.55
CA GLN A 89 8.77 14.95 7.87
C GLN A 89 7.92 13.75 8.36
N SER A 90 6.78 13.46 7.72
CA SER A 90 5.89 12.34 8.08
C SER A 90 6.44 10.99 7.61
N ALA A 91 6.61 10.07 8.58
CA ALA A 91 7.04 8.70 8.36
C ALA A 91 5.93 7.76 7.82
N ALA A 92 4.73 8.27 7.57
CA ALA A 92 3.64 7.45 7.04
C ALA A 92 4.01 6.88 5.65
N VAL A 93 3.58 5.66 5.35
CA VAL A 93 3.85 4.99 4.07
C VAL A 93 2.51 4.66 3.41
N VAL A 94 2.31 5.12 2.18
CA VAL A 94 1.07 4.89 1.44
C VAL A 94 0.79 3.39 1.32
N GLY A 95 -0.45 2.98 1.59
CA GLY A 95 -0.84 1.58 1.64
C GLY A 95 -0.69 0.94 3.01
N GLN A 96 0.03 1.52 3.97
CA GLN A 96 0.02 0.98 5.33
C GLN A 96 -1.38 1.10 5.95
N ALA A 97 -1.77 0.09 6.70
CA ALA A 97 -3.04 0.04 7.38
C ALA A 97 -2.92 -0.70 8.72
N ARG A 98 -3.89 -0.50 9.61
CA ARG A 98 -4.00 -1.19 10.89
C ARG A 98 -5.32 -1.95 10.95
N ASN A 99 -5.24 -3.24 11.28
CA ASN A 99 -6.40 -4.13 11.41
C ASN A 99 -7.29 -4.10 10.16
N LEU A 100 -6.69 -4.10 8.96
CA LEU A 100 -7.45 -4.06 7.73
C LEU A 100 -8.09 -5.42 7.49
N LYS A 101 -9.39 -5.43 7.23
CA LYS A 101 -10.16 -6.65 7.03
C LYS A 101 -11.29 -6.47 6.04
N MET A 102 -11.58 -7.53 5.31
CA MET A 102 -12.77 -7.68 4.47
C MET A 102 -13.14 -9.16 4.47
N SER A 103 -14.43 -9.47 4.52
CA SER A 103 -14.90 -10.87 4.48
C SER A 103 -16.11 -10.98 3.56
N VAL A 104 -16.09 -12.02 2.74
CA VAL A 104 -17.17 -12.40 1.84
C VAL A 104 -17.55 -13.83 2.19
N THR A 105 -18.64 -14.01 2.93
CA THR A 105 -19.10 -15.33 3.40
C THR A 105 -19.95 -16.08 2.37
N THR A 106 -20.48 -15.36 1.38
CA THR A 106 -21.20 -15.89 0.23
C THR A 106 -20.88 -14.99 -0.96
N ALA A 107 -20.71 -15.57 -2.15
CA ALA A 107 -20.37 -14.82 -3.34
C ALA A 107 -21.36 -13.66 -3.55
N SER A 108 -20.83 -12.45 -3.66
CA SER A 108 -21.61 -11.21 -3.63
C SER A 108 -20.95 -10.14 -4.50
N SER A 109 -21.73 -9.30 -5.17
CA SER A 109 -21.18 -8.12 -5.84
C SER A 109 -20.78 -7.02 -4.85
N THR A 110 -21.27 -7.10 -3.61
CA THR A 110 -21.05 -6.10 -2.57
C THR A 110 -20.20 -6.66 -1.44
N ALA A 111 -19.25 -5.87 -0.96
CA ALA A 111 -18.45 -6.17 0.22
C ALA A 111 -18.15 -4.92 1.03
N MET A 112 -17.78 -5.10 2.29
CA MET A 112 -17.35 -4.04 3.19
C MET A 112 -15.89 -4.27 3.59
N LEU A 113 -15.09 -3.22 3.48
CA LEU A 113 -13.70 -3.19 3.96
C LEU A 113 -13.61 -2.26 5.17
N ASN A 114 -13.02 -2.77 6.24
CA ASN A 114 -12.80 -2.05 7.47
C ASN A 114 -11.30 -1.98 7.79
N ALA A 115 -10.87 -0.89 8.42
CA ALA A 115 -9.56 -0.74 9.02
C ALA A 115 -9.62 0.33 10.10
N ASP A 116 -8.82 0.19 11.15
CA ASP A 116 -8.72 1.21 12.19
C ASP A 116 -8.00 2.46 11.67
N GLU A 117 -7.04 2.26 10.77
CA GLU A 117 -6.29 3.32 10.12
C GLU A 117 -5.83 2.89 8.73
N ILE A 118 -5.87 3.80 7.74
CA ILE A 118 -5.27 3.61 6.41
C ILE A 118 -4.50 4.87 6.02
N VAL A 119 -3.30 4.68 5.48
CA VAL A 119 -2.51 5.76 4.87
C VAL A 119 -2.76 5.79 3.36
N VAL A 120 -3.32 6.91 2.88
CA VAL A 120 -3.49 7.20 1.45
C VAL A 120 -2.56 8.33 1.01
N GLY A 121 -2.23 8.43 -0.28
CA GLY A 121 -1.41 9.54 -0.77
C GLY A 121 -1.70 9.90 -2.23
N THR A 122 -1.27 11.11 -2.62
CA THR A 122 -1.43 11.60 -4.00
C THR A 122 -0.46 10.94 -4.97
N ALA A 123 0.70 10.50 -4.48
CA ALA A 123 1.72 9.75 -5.19
C ALA A 123 2.60 9.00 -4.18
N LEU A 124 3.43 8.06 -4.66
CA LEU A 124 4.50 7.49 -3.83
C LEU A 124 5.50 8.59 -3.47
N GLY A 125 5.79 8.74 -2.17
CA GLY A 125 6.61 9.85 -1.65
C GLY A 125 5.93 11.22 -1.70
N GLY A 126 4.70 11.32 -2.22
CA GLY A 126 3.94 12.56 -2.28
C GLY A 126 3.21 12.89 -0.98
N GLN A 127 2.25 13.81 -1.08
CA GLN A 127 1.34 14.19 0.01
C GLN A 127 0.59 12.98 0.54
N LYS A 128 0.56 12.83 1.88
CA LYS A 128 -0.01 11.68 2.58
C LYS A 128 -1.15 12.12 3.50
N TYR A 129 -2.10 11.21 3.72
CA TYR A 129 -3.21 11.40 4.65
C TYR A 129 -3.42 10.12 5.44
N VAL A 130 -3.61 10.26 6.75
CA VAL A 130 -3.91 9.15 7.66
C VAL A 130 -5.40 9.18 7.97
N LEU A 131 -6.12 8.15 7.56
CA LEU A 131 -7.56 8.04 7.70
C LEU A 131 -7.90 7.07 8.83
N GLY A 132 -8.33 7.59 9.98
CA GLY A 132 -8.81 6.77 11.09
C GLY A 132 -10.26 6.27 10.89
N ALA A 133 -10.59 5.12 11.47
CA ALA A 133 -11.89 4.46 11.40
C ALA A 133 -12.42 4.33 9.96
N PHE A 134 -11.62 3.73 9.08
CA PHE A 134 -12.01 3.54 7.69
C PHE A 134 -12.98 2.36 7.59
N SER A 135 -14.21 2.63 7.14
CA SER A 135 -15.24 1.62 6.94
C SER A 135 -16.05 2.00 5.70
N GLN A 136 -15.86 1.27 4.61
CA GLN A 136 -16.44 1.62 3.31
C GLN A 136 -16.97 0.39 2.59
N THR A 137 -18.08 0.57 1.86
CA THR A 137 -18.69 -0.47 1.03
C THR A 137 -18.21 -0.32 -0.41
N ILE A 138 -18.03 -1.44 -1.10
CA ILE A 138 -17.76 -1.51 -2.54
C ILE A 138 -18.81 -2.42 -3.19
N ASN A 139 -19.34 -2.03 -4.34
CA ASN A 139 -20.28 -2.80 -5.16
C ASN A 139 -19.77 -2.91 -6.61
N LEU A 140 -19.38 -4.11 -7.02
CA LEU A 140 -18.85 -4.40 -8.35
C LEU A 140 -19.87 -4.24 -9.49
N ALA A 141 -21.16 -4.08 -9.16
CA ALA A 141 -22.22 -3.83 -10.13
C ALA A 141 -22.43 -2.34 -10.45
N THR A 142 -21.76 -1.42 -9.74
CA THR A 142 -21.85 0.03 -9.97
C THR A 142 -20.51 0.59 -10.44
N THR A 143 -20.52 1.79 -11.03
CA THR A 143 -19.31 2.51 -11.44
C THR A 143 -19.13 3.80 -10.64
N GLY A 144 -17.89 4.22 -10.41
CA GLY A 144 -17.53 5.42 -9.65
C GLY A 144 -17.16 5.12 -8.19
N ALA A 145 -17.25 6.12 -7.32
CA ALA A 145 -16.96 5.96 -5.90
C ALA A 145 -17.86 4.89 -5.27
N GLY A 146 -17.25 3.88 -4.65
CA GLY A 146 -17.94 2.71 -4.11
C GLY A 146 -18.22 1.61 -5.14
N GLY A 147 -17.66 1.68 -6.35
CA GLY A 147 -17.79 0.63 -7.37
C GLY A 147 -16.57 0.47 -8.27
N MET A 148 -16.77 -0.07 -9.47
CA MET A 148 -15.73 -0.15 -10.50
C MET A 148 -15.34 1.24 -11.01
N ASP A 149 -14.08 1.44 -11.34
CA ASP A 149 -13.57 2.69 -11.87
C ASP A 149 -14.12 2.96 -13.27
N THR A 150 -14.26 1.91 -14.07
CA THR A 150 -14.96 1.91 -15.34
C THR A 150 -15.45 0.50 -15.68
N GLY A 151 -16.36 0.40 -16.64
CA GLY A 151 -16.84 -0.88 -17.16
C GLY A 151 -17.47 -1.79 -16.11
N SER A 152 -17.37 -3.10 -16.36
CA SER A 152 -17.84 -4.15 -15.44
C SER A 152 -16.66 -4.82 -14.77
N ALA A 153 -16.88 -5.38 -13.57
CA ALA A 153 -15.91 -6.29 -12.97
C ALA A 153 -15.60 -7.49 -13.90
N PRO A 154 -14.36 -7.99 -13.91
CA PRO A 154 -13.98 -9.15 -14.70
C PRO A 154 -14.76 -10.39 -14.27
N ALA A 155 -15.02 -11.30 -15.22
CA ALA A 155 -15.55 -12.62 -14.92
C ALA A 155 -14.36 -13.57 -14.71
N SER A 156 -14.33 -14.28 -13.58
CA SER A 156 -13.24 -15.21 -13.24
C SER A 156 -11.84 -14.57 -13.29
N GLY A 157 -11.73 -13.30 -12.90
CA GLY A 157 -10.49 -12.53 -12.88
C GLY A 157 -10.21 -11.91 -11.51
N TYR A 158 -9.61 -10.72 -11.47
CA TYR A 158 -9.27 -10.03 -10.23
C TYR A 158 -9.61 -8.55 -10.26
N VAL A 159 -10.00 -7.99 -9.13
CA VAL A 159 -10.17 -6.55 -8.94
C VAL A 159 -9.19 -6.02 -7.90
N ALA A 160 -8.42 -5.00 -8.27
CA ALA A 160 -7.68 -4.20 -7.31
C ALA A 160 -8.63 -3.18 -6.69
N ILE A 161 -8.67 -3.12 -5.37
CA ILE A 161 -9.49 -2.15 -4.63
C ILE A 161 -8.56 -1.12 -4.00
N TYR A 162 -8.89 0.14 -4.22
CA TYR A 162 -8.20 1.29 -3.67
C TYR A 162 -9.08 2.01 -2.65
N ALA A 163 -8.52 2.39 -1.50
CA ALA A 163 -9.09 3.44 -0.68
C ALA A 163 -8.80 4.78 -1.34
N ILE A 164 -9.80 5.65 -1.46
CA ILE A 164 -9.68 6.97 -2.09
C ILE A 164 -10.16 8.07 -1.13
N TYR A 165 -9.52 9.24 -1.21
CA TYR A 165 -9.79 10.37 -0.34
C TYR A 165 -9.86 11.71 -1.07
N ASN A 166 -10.88 12.48 -0.73
CA ASN A 166 -11.04 13.89 -1.09
C ASN A 166 -10.65 14.77 0.11
N PRO A 167 -9.48 15.41 0.10
CA PRO A 167 -9.01 16.23 1.21
C PRO A 167 -9.75 17.56 1.36
N THR A 168 -10.49 18.00 0.34
CA THR A 168 -11.29 19.22 0.39
C THR A 168 -12.59 19.01 1.17
N THR A 169 -13.27 17.89 0.95
CA THR A 169 -14.56 17.58 1.60
C THR A 169 -14.45 16.60 2.75
N GLY A 170 -13.31 15.93 2.90
CA GLY A 170 -13.14 14.82 3.84
C GLY A 170 -13.79 13.51 3.38
N ALA A 171 -14.34 13.46 2.16
CA ALA A 171 -15.03 12.27 1.66
C ALA A 171 -14.06 11.09 1.44
N ARG A 172 -14.54 9.90 1.80
CA ARG A 172 -13.81 8.63 1.72
C ARG A 172 -14.64 7.65 0.91
N ALA A 173 -13.99 6.81 0.12
CA ALA A 173 -14.65 5.76 -0.64
C ALA A 173 -13.65 4.65 -0.97
N LEU A 174 -14.17 3.58 -1.56
CA LEU A 174 -13.38 2.59 -2.28
C LEU A 174 -13.57 2.78 -3.78
N ILE A 175 -12.62 2.32 -4.58
CA ILE A 175 -12.81 2.16 -6.03
C ILE A 175 -12.10 0.89 -6.49
N ALA A 176 -12.76 0.12 -7.35
CA ALA A 176 -12.24 -1.14 -7.88
C ALA A 176 -11.76 -0.95 -9.32
N LYS A 177 -10.68 -1.62 -9.70
CA LYS A 177 -10.14 -1.62 -11.07
C LYS A 177 -9.84 -3.06 -11.47
N ASP A 178 -10.11 -3.41 -12.72
CA ASP A 178 -9.70 -4.70 -13.26
C ASP A 178 -8.18 -4.88 -13.16
N ALA A 179 -7.77 -5.94 -12.47
CA ALA A 179 -6.40 -6.30 -12.18
C ALA A 179 -6.02 -7.66 -12.81
N THR A 180 -6.86 -8.20 -13.69
CA THR A 180 -6.73 -9.58 -14.21
C THR A 180 -5.47 -9.76 -15.05
N SER A 181 -5.13 -8.77 -15.87
CA SER A 181 -4.07 -8.88 -16.88
C SER A 181 -2.82 -8.04 -16.59
N ALA A 182 -2.78 -7.27 -15.50
CA ALA A 182 -1.66 -6.41 -15.18
C ALA A 182 -1.54 -6.14 -13.68
N VAL A 183 -0.30 -6.05 -13.22
CA VAL A 183 0.03 -5.61 -11.86
C VAL A 183 -0.50 -4.19 -11.63
N GLN A 184 -1.26 -4.00 -10.56
CA GLN A 184 -1.80 -2.69 -10.19
C GLN A 184 -0.86 -1.97 -9.21
N PRO A 185 -0.60 -0.66 -9.40
CA PRO A 185 0.30 0.12 -8.54
C PRO A 185 -0.27 0.36 -7.14
N ASN A 186 0.58 0.75 -6.18
CA ASN A 186 0.19 1.04 -4.79
C ASN A 186 -0.64 2.33 -4.63
N VAL A 187 -0.57 3.24 -5.61
CA VAL A 187 -1.41 4.44 -5.73
C VAL A 187 -2.17 4.29 -7.04
N TYR A 188 -3.47 4.58 -7.04
CA TYR A 188 -4.32 4.45 -8.23
C TYR A 188 -3.76 5.31 -9.37
N GLY A 189 -3.37 4.66 -10.46
CA GLY A 189 -2.84 5.31 -11.67
C GLY A 189 -3.83 5.32 -12.84
N GLY A 190 -5.10 4.96 -12.63
CA GLY A 190 -6.13 5.01 -13.68
C GLY A 190 -6.64 6.43 -13.94
N ALA A 191 -7.28 6.63 -15.09
CA ALA A 191 -7.84 7.93 -15.47
C ALA A 191 -9.23 8.19 -14.87
N ASN A 192 -9.87 7.19 -14.26
CA ASN A 192 -11.27 7.25 -13.84
C ASN A 192 -11.43 7.54 -12.34
N MET A 193 -10.50 8.31 -11.75
CA MET A 193 -10.62 8.76 -10.37
C MET A 193 -11.86 9.68 -10.24
N PRO A 194 -12.78 9.42 -9.29
CA PRO A 194 -13.97 10.26 -9.11
C PRO A 194 -13.59 11.70 -8.76
N ALA A 195 -14.40 12.66 -9.21
CA ALA A 195 -14.09 14.08 -9.06
C ALA A 195 -13.81 14.48 -7.60
N GLY A 196 -12.72 15.23 -7.39
CA GLY A 196 -12.28 15.72 -6.07
C GLY A 196 -11.51 14.71 -5.22
N TYR A 197 -11.51 13.42 -5.57
CA TYR A 197 -10.62 12.45 -4.95
C TYR A 197 -9.24 12.58 -5.58
N ILE A 198 -8.22 12.82 -4.77
CA ILE A 198 -6.84 13.04 -5.27
C ILE A 198 -5.80 12.17 -4.60
N ALA A 199 -6.16 11.45 -3.53
CA ALA A 199 -5.28 10.55 -2.81
C ALA A 199 -5.85 9.14 -2.79
N SER A 200 -4.98 8.14 -2.91
CA SER A 200 -5.39 6.74 -2.90
C SER A 200 -4.34 5.81 -2.30
N ALA A 201 -4.76 4.58 -2.00
CA ALA A 201 -3.88 3.48 -1.66
C ALA A 201 -4.49 2.15 -2.08
N LEU A 202 -3.69 1.24 -2.65
CA LEU A 202 -4.09 -0.14 -2.90
C LEU A 202 -4.30 -0.85 -1.56
N VAL A 203 -5.52 -1.36 -1.35
CA VAL A 203 -5.92 -1.99 -0.08
C VAL A 203 -6.32 -3.46 -0.25
N SER A 204 -6.65 -3.90 -1.46
CA SER A 204 -7.00 -5.31 -1.74
C SER A 204 -6.75 -5.64 -3.21
N VAL A 205 -6.51 -6.91 -3.51
CA VAL A 205 -6.59 -7.46 -4.88
C VAL A 205 -7.37 -8.76 -4.81
N TRP A 206 -8.68 -8.72 -5.05
CA TRP A 206 -9.62 -9.80 -4.71
C TRP A 206 -10.11 -10.55 -5.97
N PRO A 207 -10.27 -11.89 -5.93
CA PRO A 207 -10.73 -12.67 -7.08
C PRO A 207 -12.24 -12.52 -7.32
N THR A 208 -12.62 -12.55 -8.59
CA THR A 208 -14.01 -12.54 -9.04
C THR A 208 -14.42 -13.90 -9.57
N ASN A 209 -15.70 -14.26 -9.47
CA ASN A 209 -16.24 -15.50 -10.05
C ASN A 209 -16.79 -15.26 -11.46
N ALA A 210 -17.31 -16.31 -12.11
CA ALA A 210 -17.91 -16.21 -13.45
C ALA A 210 -19.11 -15.24 -13.51
N SER A 211 -19.81 -15.03 -12.38
CA SER A 211 -20.90 -14.07 -12.22
C SER A 211 -20.42 -12.66 -11.87
N ARG A 212 -19.11 -12.38 -11.93
CA ARG A 212 -18.49 -11.07 -11.64
C ARG A 212 -18.69 -10.59 -10.19
N GLN A 213 -18.89 -11.54 -9.28
CA GLN A 213 -19.00 -11.28 -7.84
C GLN A 213 -17.66 -11.54 -7.17
N PHE A 214 -17.44 -10.94 -6.00
CA PHE A 214 -16.35 -11.34 -5.12
C PHE A 214 -16.49 -12.83 -4.79
N VAL A 215 -15.39 -13.57 -4.90
CA VAL A 215 -15.30 -14.95 -4.42
C VAL A 215 -15.33 -14.98 -2.89
N VAL A 216 -15.88 -16.06 -2.34
CA VAL A 216 -15.91 -16.32 -0.89
C VAL A 216 -14.48 -16.36 -0.34
N GLY A 217 -14.23 -15.60 0.72
CA GLY A 217 -12.91 -15.48 1.31
C GLY A 217 -12.83 -14.46 2.43
N ALA A 218 -11.64 -14.34 2.99
CA ALA A 218 -11.33 -13.36 4.03
C ALA A 218 -9.99 -12.70 3.70
N GLN A 219 -9.91 -11.41 4.01
CA GLN A 219 -8.68 -10.64 3.99
C GLN A 219 -8.34 -10.20 5.40
N VAL A 220 -7.06 -10.35 5.74
CA VAL A 220 -6.42 -9.74 6.90
C VAL A 220 -5.16 -9.04 6.42
N ASP A 221 -5.14 -7.72 6.55
CA ASP A 221 -4.09 -6.84 6.06
C ASP A 221 -3.78 -7.06 4.56
N ARG A 222 -2.65 -7.70 4.22
CA ARG A 222 -2.26 -7.99 2.83
C ARG A 222 -2.53 -9.45 2.42
N GLU A 223 -2.96 -10.29 3.34
CA GLU A 223 -3.27 -11.70 3.09
C GLU A 223 -4.73 -11.84 2.68
N ILE A 224 -4.98 -12.51 1.56
CA ILE A 224 -6.30 -12.95 1.11
C ILE A 224 -6.32 -14.48 1.14
N SER A 225 -7.26 -15.03 1.89
CA SER A 225 -7.55 -16.46 1.97
C SER A 225 -8.87 -16.77 1.28
N VAL A 226 -8.87 -17.78 0.42
CA VAL A 226 -10.02 -18.24 -0.37
C VAL A 226 -10.14 -19.76 -0.29
N ALA A 227 -11.18 -20.33 -0.89
CA ALA A 227 -11.25 -21.78 -1.08
C ALA A 227 -10.02 -22.28 -1.85
N ASN A 228 -9.54 -23.48 -1.49
CA ASN A 228 -8.34 -24.04 -2.09
C ASN A 228 -8.56 -24.31 -3.60
N ASN A 229 -7.83 -23.59 -4.44
CA ASN A 229 -7.93 -23.68 -5.90
C ASN A 229 -6.75 -24.47 -6.47
N THR A 230 -7.02 -25.59 -7.12
CA THR A 230 -5.99 -26.41 -7.78
C THR A 230 -5.44 -25.71 -9.02
N VAL A 231 -4.13 -25.48 -9.04
CA VAL A 231 -3.39 -24.83 -10.14
C VAL A 231 -2.47 -25.80 -10.89
N LEU A 232 -2.20 -26.98 -10.33
CA LEU A 232 -1.49 -28.07 -10.99
C LEU A 232 -2.12 -29.40 -10.59
N SER A 233 -2.32 -30.27 -11.57
CA SER A 233 -2.64 -31.69 -11.38
C SER A 233 -1.91 -32.48 -12.45
N THR A 234 -1.01 -33.38 -12.06
CA THR A 234 -0.16 -34.11 -13.00
C THR A 234 0.14 -35.53 -12.50
N SER A 235 0.24 -36.46 -13.45
CA SER A 235 0.74 -37.81 -13.25
C SER A 235 2.11 -38.06 -13.89
N THR A 236 2.71 -36.99 -14.42
CA THR A 236 3.99 -37.06 -15.14
C THR A 236 5.13 -36.64 -14.22
N THR A 237 6.12 -37.51 -14.07
CA THR A 237 7.39 -37.20 -13.42
C THR A 237 8.10 -36.06 -14.15
N GLN A 238 8.60 -35.09 -13.39
CA GLN A 238 9.45 -34.01 -13.87
C GLN A 238 10.77 -34.03 -13.11
N ALA A 239 11.86 -34.35 -13.82
CA ALA A 239 13.20 -34.42 -13.23
C ALA A 239 13.81 -33.03 -12.98
N SER A 240 13.50 -32.07 -13.85
CA SER A 240 13.93 -30.67 -13.72
C SER A 240 12.76 -29.76 -13.37
N LEU A 241 13.07 -28.62 -12.76
CA LEU A 241 12.08 -27.58 -12.51
C LEU A 241 11.40 -27.17 -13.82
N THR A 242 10.07 -27.27 -13.83
CA THR A 242 9.21 -26.92 -14.95
C THR A 242 8.23 -25.85 -14.50
N SER A 243 8.09 -24.78 -15.28
CA SER A 243 7.14 -23.72 -14.96
C SER A 243 5.69 -24.14 -15.22
N PHE A 244 4.78 -23.57 -14.45
CA PHE A 244 3.34 -23.66 -14.65
C PHE A 244 2.66 -22.38 -14.19
N SER A 245 1.47 -22.10 -14.74
CA SER A 245 0.70 -20.92 -14.37
C SER A 245 -0.10 -21.17 -13.10
N ALA A 246 -0.07 -20.21 -12.18
CA ALA A 246 -0.95 -20.14 -11.02
C ALA A 246 -2.01 -19.02 -11.16
N ALA A 247 -2.19 -18.47 -12.36
CA ALA A 247 -3.09 -17.33 -12.61
C ALA A 247 -4.55 -17.58 -12.20
N GLY A 248 -4.99 -18.84 -12.19
CA GLY A 248 -6.33 -19.24 -11.74
C GLY A 248 -6.57 -19.11 -10.23
N ALA A 249 -5.53 -18.90 -9.42
CA ALA A 249 -5.66 -18.80 -7.97
C ALA A 249 -4.92 -17.61 -7.32
N ILE A 250 -4.01 -16.95 -8.05
CA ILE A 250 -3.32 -15.74 -7.58
C ILE A 250 -3.39 -14.59 -8.60
N PRO A 251 -3.54 -13.33 -8.14
CA PRO A 251 -3.50 -12.17 -9.02
C PRO A 251 -2.08 -11.85 -9.50
N PRO A 252 -1.91 -11.01 -10.54
CA PRO A 252 -0.61 -10.47 -10.93
C PRO A 252 0.15 -9.77 -9.79
N ASN A 253 -0.58 -9.15 -8.85
CA ASN A 253 -0.01 -8.47 -7.68
C ASN A 253 0.56 -9.41 -6.60
N ALA A 254 0.30 -10.72 -6.66
CA ALA A 254 0.73 -11.64 -5.62
C ALA A 254 2.25 -11.70 -5.49
N ARG A 255 2.75 -11.53 -4.25
CA ARG A 255 4.17 -11.59 -3.88
C ARG A 255 4.57 -12.91 -3.24
N ALA A 256 3.63 -13.58 -2.60
CA ALA A 256 3.78 -14.94 -2.10
C ALA A 256 2.43 -15.64 -2.00
N CYS A 257 2.42 -16.97 -1.97
CA CYS A 257 1.23 -17.79 -1.77
C CYS A 257 1.48 -18.93 -0.79
N ARG A 258 0.45 -19.36 -0.05
CA ARG A 258 0.46 -20.65 0.64
C ARG A 258 0.06 -21.73 -0.35
N LEU A 259 0.59 -22.93 -0.18
CA LEU A 259 0.30 -24.06 -1.04
C LEU A 259 -0.24 -25.22 -0.22
N ASP A 260 -1.17 -25.97 -0.80
CA ASP A 260 -1.46 -27.35 -0.39
C ASP A 260 -0.83 -28.28 -1.43
N LEU A 261 0.18 -29.02 -1.00
CA LEU A 261 0.92 -29.96 -1.83
C LEU A 261 0.41 -31.37 -1.58
N THR A 262 -0.14 -32.01 -2.61
CA THR A 262 -0.58 -33.41 -2.55
C THR A 262 0.37 -34.26 -3.38
N VAL A 263 0.87 -35.35 -2.81
CA VAL A 263 1.70 -36.32 -3.54
C VAL A 263 1.31 -37.76 -3.17
N GLY A 264 1.36 -38.66 -4.14
CA GLY A 264 1.16 -40.10 -3.92
C GLY A 264 1.52 -40.91 -5.16
N THR A 265 1.32 -42.22 -5.06
CA THR A 265 1.50 -43.14 -6.19
C THR A 265 0.45 -44.24 -6.19
N SER A 266 0.17 -44.79 -7.37
CA SER A 266 -0.78 -45.88 -7.56
C SER A 266 -0.38 -47.20 -6.89
N LEU A 267 0.87 -47.35 -6.43
CA LEU A 267 1.38 -48.57 -5.78
C LEU A 267 1.69 -48.34 -4.30
N ALA A 268 1.38 -49.34 -3.46
CA ALA A 268 1.81 -49.38 -2.08
C ALA A 268 3.34 -49.54 -1.96
N SER A 269 3.91 -49.04 -0.87
CA SER A 269 5.34 -49.09 -0.53
C SER A 269 6.27 -48.33 -1.48
N GLU A 270 5.71 -47.59 -2.44
CA GLU A 270 6.46 -46.73 -3.35
C GLU A 270 6.47 -45.27 -2.87
N GLY A 271 7.60 -44.61 -3.05
CA GLY A 271 7.83 -43.21 -2.69
C GLY A 271 7.39 -42.25 -3.79
N ALA A 272 6.82 -41.11 -3.40
CA ALA A 272 6.55 -39.99 -4.28
C ALA A 272 7.00 -38.68 -3.62
N SER A 273 7.45 -37.73 -4.44
CA SER A 273 7.91 -36.41 -4.00
C SER A 273 7.43 -35.31 -4.94
N LEU A 274 7.14 -34.15 -4.36
CA LEU A 274 6.74 -32.94 -5.06
C LEU A 274 7.45 -31.75 -4.42
N VAL A 275 8.12 -30.95 -5.25
CA VAL A 275 8.73 -29.68 -4.86
C VAL A 275 8.07 -28.58 -5.67
N VAL A 276 7.74 -27.47 -5.01
CA VAL A 276 7.19 -26.26 -5.65
C VAL A 276 7.92 -25.02 -5.13
N CYS A 277 8.23 -24.09 -6.04
CA CYS A 277 8.89 -22.83 -5.73
C CYS A 277 8.43 -21.73 -6.69
N GLY A 278 8.59 -20.46 -6.33
CA GLY A 278 8.24 -19.34 -7.21
C GLY A 278 9.37 -18.80 -8.08
N SER A 279 10.48 -19.55 -8.21
CA SER A 279 11.59 -19.22 -9.10
C SER A 279 12.12 -20.45 -9.84
N SER A 280 12.84 -20.22 -10.94
CA SER A 280 13.48 -21.27 -11.76
C SER A 280 14.73 -21.90 -11.11
N ILE A 281 15.08 -21.48 -9.90
CA ILE A 281 16.29 -21.91 -9.16
C ILE A 281 15.98 -22.30 -7.70
N GLU A 282 14.76 -22.72 -7.41
CA GLU A 282 14.32 -23.22 -6.08
C GLU A 282 14.46 -22.26 -4.88
N ILE A 283 14.43 -20.95 -5.09
CA ILE A 283 14.41 -19.98 -3.98
C ILE A 283 13.11 -20.14 -3.19
N GLY A 284 13.22 -20.31 -1.86
CA GLY A 284 12.05 -20.41 -0.98
C GLY A 284 11.18 -21.64 -1.23
N ARG A 285 11.79 -22.75 -1.67
CA ARG A 285 11.06 -23.99 -2.02
C ARG A 285 10.21 -24.53 -0.88
N ALA A 286 9.06 -25.10 -1.25
CA ALA A 286 8.27 -25.99 -0.42
C ALA A 286 8.29 -27.40 -1.02
N ALA A 287 8.21 -28.43 -0.18
CA ALA A 287 8.28 -29.81 -0.63
C ALA A 287 7.45 -30.74 0.25
N VAL A 288 6.97 -31.82 -0.36
CA VAL A 288 6.36 -32.96 0.30
C VAL A 288 6.93 -34.23 -0.31
N SER A 289 7.27 -35.21 0.53
CA SER A 289 7.69 -36.54 0.11
C SER A 289 7.10 -37.56 1.06
N ALA A 290 6.58 -38.65 0.52
CA ALA A 290 6.00 -39.72 1.32
C ALA A 290 6.07 -41.06 0.59
N THR A 291 6.11 -42.14 1.36
CA THR A 291 5.86 -43.50 0.87
C THR A 291 4.38 -43.81 0.99
N SER A 292 3.76 -44.31 -0.08
CA SER A 292 2.32 -44.60 -0.09
C SER A 292 2.03 -45.86 0.74
N PRO A 293 1.25 -45.78 1.83
CA PRO A 293 0.98 -46.94 2.70
C PRO A 293 0.07 -47.99 2.06
N SER A 294 -0.69 -47.61 1.03
CA SER A 294 -1.55 -48.48 0.24
C SER A 294 -1.66 -47.93 -1.19
N ASN A 295 -2.18 -48.74 -2.12
CA ASN A 295 -2.34 -48.35 -3.52
C ASN A 295 -3.16 -47.07 -3.66
N GLY A 296 -2.61 -46.04 -4.29
CA GLY A 296 -3.30 -44.77 -4.55
C GLY A 296 -3.39 -43.84 -3.35
N ALA A 297 -2.77 -44.18 -2.20
CA ALA A 297 -2.75 -43.30 -1.05
C ALA A 297 -1.94 -42.02 -1.35
N THR A 298 -2.44 -40.88 -0.87
CA THR A 298 -1.79 -39.57 -1.01
C THR A 298 -1.49 -38.94 0.33
N THR A 299 -0.40 -38.18 0.39
CA THR A 299 -0.05 -37.30 1.51
C THR A 299 -0.29 -35.85 1.10
N VAL A 300 -0.86 -35.06 2.01
CA VAL A 300 -1.11 -33.62 1.82
C VAL A 300 -0.38 -32.82 2.88
N VAL A 301 0.30 -31.75 2.49
CA VAL A 301 0.94 -30.79 3.41
C VAL A 301 0.58 -29.36 2.98
N SER A 302 0.17 -28.55 3.96
CA SER A 302 0.04 -27.10 3.81
C SER A 302 1.36 -26.42 4.13
N THR A 303 1.77 -25.46 3.30
CA THR A 303 3.09 -24.85 3.38
C THR A 303 3.04 -23.46 4.03
N PRO A 304 4.17 -22.96 4.56
CA PRO A 304 4.40 -21.52 4.69
C PRO A 304 4.29 -20.80 3.34
N TYR A 305 4.37 -19.47 3.38
CA TYR A 305 4.38 -18.67 2.16
C TYR A 305 5.59 -18.96 1.27
N VAL A 306 5.32 -19.30 0.01
CA VAL A 306 6.30 -19.41 -1.07
C VAL A 306 6.30 -18.10 -1.84
N SER A 307 7.45 -17.42 -1.89
CA SER A 307 7.64 -16.18 -2.64
C SER A 307 7.45 -16.39 -4.14
N ILE A 308 6.81 -15.43 -4.80
CA ILE A 308 6.55 -15.42 -6.24
C ILE A 308 7.49 -14.40 -6.88
N VAL A 309 8.38 -14.84 -7.78
CA VAL A 309 9.35 -13.96 -8.43
C VAL A 309 8.81 -13.41 -9.76
N THR A 310 8.17 -14.27 -10.54
CA THR A 310 7.51 -13.91 -11.79
C THR A 310 5.99 -13.93 -11.57
N PRO A 311 5.26 -12.85 -11.89
CA PRO A 311 3.81 -12.78 -11.66
C PRO A 311 3.09 -14.04 -12.15
N GLN A 312 2.26 -14.62 -11.28
CA GLN A 312 1.42 -15.78 -11.56
C GLN A 312 2.15 -17.04 -12.06
N THR A 313 3.47 -17.14 -11.84
CA THR A 313 4.28 -18.28 -12.30
C THR A 313 4.92 -18.99 -11.12
N LEU A 314 4.70 -20.30 -11.05
CA LEU A 314 5.37 -21.21 -10.13
C LEU A 314 6.15 -22.26 -10.92
N TYR A 315 7.03 -22.97 -10.25
CA TYR A 315 7.86 -24.03 -10.81
C TYR A 315 7.70 -25.28 -9.95
N TYR A 316 7.67 -26.45 -10.59
CA TYR A 316 7.62 -27.71 -9.89
C TYR A 316 8.61 -28.72 -10.45
N ARG A 317 9.00 -29.67 -9.60
CA ARG A 317 9.51 -30.96 -10.02
C ARG A 317 8.84 -32.03 -9.16
N ALA A 318 8.63 -33.20 -9.74
CA ALA A 318 7.94 -34.28 -9.07
C ALA A 318 8.52 -35.63 -9.51
N ALA A 319 8.64 -36.56 -8.58
CA ALA A 319 9.21 -37.87 -8.85
C ALA A 319 8.46 -38.96 -8.10
N VAL A 320 8.49 -40.18 -8.66
CA VAL A 320 7.94 -41.39 -8.07
C VAL A 320 8.95 -42.53 -8.23
N SER A 321 9.11 -43.40 -7.23
CA SER A 321 10.02 -44.56 -7.30
C SER A 321 9.42 -45.75 -8.06
N GLY A 322 8.08 -45.86 -8.09
CA GLY A 322 7.34 -46.88 -8.79
C GLY A 322 5.84 -46.57 -8.86
N GLY A 323 5.16 -47.10 -9.88
CA GLY A 323 3.74 -46.81 -10.14
C GLY A 323 3.50 -45.49 -10.88
N THR A 324 2.26 -45.02 -10.87
CA THR A 324 1.84 -43.75 -11.50
C THR A 324 1.80 -42.65 -10.44
N LEU A 325 2.51 -41.54 -10.71
CA LEU A 325 2.51 -40.36 -9.85
C LEU A 325 1.09 -39.76 -9.74
N SER A 326 0.76 -39.25 -8.56
CA SER A 326 -0.35 -38.32 -8.34
C SER A 326 0.20 -37.08 -7.64
N ALA A 327 0.31 -35.96 -8.35
CA ALA A 327 0.80 -34.69 -7.80
C ALA A 327 -0.21 -33.56 -8.06
N LEU A 328 -0.63 -32.88 -6.99
CA LEU A 328 -1.52 -31.72 -7.07
C LEU A 328 -0.96 -30.54 -6.27
N VAL A 329 -1.20 -29.33 -6.77
CA VAL A 329 -0.88 -28.08 -6.10
C VAL A 329 -2.16 -27.25 -6.00
N GLY A 330 -2.60 -27.00 -4.77
CA GLY A 330 -3.66 -26.06 -4.44
C GLY A 330 -3.11 -24.76 -3.86
N VAL A 331 -3.81 -23.66 -4.06
CA VAL A 331 -3.51 -22.37 -3.43
C VAL A 331 -4.72 -21.92 -2.59
N PRO A 332 -4.61 -21.98 -1.24
CA PRO A 332 -5.67 -21.47 -0.35
C PRO A 332 -5.51 -19.98 0.01
N ALA A 333 -4.31 -19.38 -0.15
CA ALA A 333 -4.09 -17.98 0.22
C ALA A 333 -2.91 -17.33 -0.52
N TYR A 334 -2.93 -16.01 -0.63
CA TYR A 334 -1.82 -15.21 -1.15
C TYR A 334 -1.70 -13.86 -0.45
N THR A 335 -0.52 -13.25 -0.56
CA THR A 335 -0.24 -11.87 -0.14
C THR A 335 0.20 -11.03 -1.34
N PHE A 336 -0.04 -9.72 -1.31
CA PHE A 336 0.27 -8.76 -2.38
C PHE A 336 1.01 -7.51 -1.89
#